data_AF-A0A6G8Q081-F1
#
_entry.id   AF-A0A6G8Q081-F1
#
_cell.length_a   1.000
_cell.length_b   1.000
_cell.length_c   1.000
_cell.angle_alpha   90.00
_cell.angle_beta   90.00
_cell.angle_gamma   90.00
#
_symmetry.space_group_name_H-M   'P 1'
#
loop_
_entity.id
_entity.type
_entity.pdbx_description
1 polymer ?
#
loop_
_entity_poly.entity_id
_entity_poly.type
_entity_poly.pdbx_seq_one_letter_code
_entity_poly.pdbx_strand_id
1 'polypeptide(L)' 'MEEARFKLVAVTFFGQKEVARFSTLETAEQRASEMNEHAERNPRGYAQYVVRPLESRGNERPSTADHPPGG' A
#
# COMPACT_ATOMS: atom_id res chain seq x y z
N MET A 1 -8.82 -17.08 9.72
CA MET A 1 -7.52 -16.44 9.41
C MET A 1 -7.85 -15.02 9.00
N GLU A 2 -7.35 -14.02 9.72
CA GLU A 2 -7.55 -12.63 9.29
C GLU A 2 -6.85 -12.42 7.95
N GLU A 3 -7.62 -12.09 6.93
CA GLU A 3 -7.10 -11.78 5.60
C GLU A 3 -6.29 -10.49 5.72
N ALA A 4 -5.00 -10.53 5.39
CA ALA A 4 -4.16 -9.34 5.45
C ALA A 4 -4.67 -8.29 4.44
N ARG A 5 -5.21 -7.18 4.96
CA ARG A 5 -5.85 -6.10 4.18
C ARG A 5 -4.89 -4.96 3.85
N PHE A 6 -3.75 -4.89 4.52
CA PHE A 6 -2.78 -3.82 4.37
C PHE A 6 -1.39 -4.39 4.16
N LYS A 7 -0.58 -3.70 3.35
CA LYS A 7 0.84 -4.01 3.14
C LYS A 7 1.66 -2.78 3.45
N LEU A 8 2.81 -3.02 4.07
CA LEU A 8 3.85 -2.05 4.28
C LEU A 8 4.87 -2.17 3.17
N VAL A 9 5.12 -1.05 2.48
CA VAL A 9 6.00 -0.98 1.33
C VAL A 9 7.14 -0.03 1.66
N ALA A 10 8.37 -0.49 1.52
CA ALA A 10 9.56 0.34 1.51
C ALA A 10 9.77 0.90 0.10
N VAL A 11 9.65 2.21 -0.03
CA VAL A 11 9.97 2.98 -1.22
C VAL A 11 11.43 3.37 -1.12
N THR A 12 12.25 2.80 -1.98
CA THR A 12 13.68 3.11 -2.08
C THR A 12 13.98 3.79 -3.41
N PHE A 13 15.18 4.33 -3.55
CA PHE A 13 15.65 4.85 -4.85
C PHE A 13 15.62 3.80 -5.97
N PHE A 14 15.75 2.51 -5.62
CA PHE A 14 15.72 1.39 -6.55
C PHE A 14 14.31 0.83 -6.82
N GLY A 15 13.27 1.45 -6.26
CA GLY A 15 11.89 1.04 -6.41
C GLY A 15 11.21 0.63 -5.10
N GLN A 16 10.05 0.01 -5.22
CA GLN A 16 9.17 -0.33 -4.11
C GLN A 16 9.30 -1.81 -3.73
N LYS A 17 9.50 -2.11 -2.44
CA LYS A 17 9.59 -3.47 -1.91
C LYS A 17 8.56 -3.69 -0.82
N GLU A 18 7.77 -4.75 -0.91
CA GLU A 18 6.88 -5.16 0.17
C GLU A 18 7.70 -5.70 1.35
N VAL A 19 7.48 -5.15 2.53
CA VAL A 19 8.23 -5.45 3.76
C VAL A 19 7.41 -6.37 4.67
N ALA A 20 6.11 -6.09 4.79
CA ALA A 20 5.21 -6.82 5.66
C ALA A 20 3.75 -6.65 5.22
N ARG A 21 2.87 -7.53 5.71
CA ARG A 21 1.42 -7.43 5.54
C ARG A 21 0.73 -7.49 6.90
N PHE A 22 -0.34 -6.73 7.05
CA PHE A 22 -1.07 -6.55 8.29
C PHE A 22 -2.58 -6.65 8.04
N SER A 23 -3.30 -7.17 9.03
CA SER A 23 -4.77 -7.23 9.04
C SER A 23 -5.39 -5.87 9.35
N THR A 24 -4.69 -5.06 10.16
CA THR A 24 -5.18 -3.80 10.72
C THR A 24 -4.38 -2.60 10.23
N LEU A 25 -5.08 -1.50 9.91
CA LEU A 25 -4.45 -0.25 9.47
C LEU A 25 -3.57 0.33 10.58
N GLU A 26 -4.08 0.42 11.81
CA GLU A 26 -3.36 0.99 12.96
C GLU A 26 -2.00 0.31 13.18
N THR A 27 -1.95 -1.02 13.13
CA THR A 27 -0.70 -1.78 13.25
C THR A 27 0.25 -1.50 12.09
N ALA A 28 -0.28 -1.38 10.86
CA ALA A 28 0.52 -1.07 9.69
C ALA A 28 1.12 0.35 9.76
N GLU A 29 0.34 1.33 10.19
CA GLU A 29 0.75 2.73 10.32
C GLU A 29 1.78 2.91 11.44
N GLN A 30 1.55 2.29 12.59
CA GLN A 30 2.52 2.30 13.69
C GLN A 30 3.87 1.74 13.23
N ARG A 31 3.86 0.58 12.53
CA ARG A 31 5.08 -0.01 11.98
C ARG A 31 5.74 0.84 10.90
N ALA A 32 4.95 1.50 10.03
CA ALA A 32 5.48 2.42 9.03
C ALA A 32 6.20 3.60 9.68
N SER A 33 5.62 4.18 10.74
CA SER A 33 6.20 5.29 11.49
C SER A 33 7.52 4.90 12.14
N GLU A 34 7.55 3.80 12.90
CA GLU A 34 8.78 3.31 13.55
C GLU A 34 9.91 3.05 12.54
N MET A 35 9.56 2.47 11.38
CA MET A 35 10.54 2.19 10.33
C MET A 35 11.03 3.46 9.62
N ASN A 36 10.18 4.46 9.44
CA ASN A 36 10.58 5.77 8.91
C ASN A 36 11.53 6.49 9.87
N GLU A 37 11.20 6.57 11.17
CA GLU A 37 12.08 7.20 12.17
C GLU A 37 13.47 6.53 12.22
N HIS A 38 13.50 5.21 12.09
CA HIS A 38 14.76 4.47 12.01
C HIS A 38 15.55 4.79 10.73
N ALA A 39 14.85 4.90 9.59
CA ALA A 39 15.47 5.22 8.30
C ALA A 39 15.98 6.66 8.22
N GLU A 40 15.29 7.61 8.84
CA GLU A 40 15.77 9.00 8.98
C GLU A 40 17.08 9.06 9.79
N ARG A 41 17.21 8.22 10.82
CA ARG A 41 18.44 8.11 11.62
C ARG A 41 19.56 7.35 10.92
N ASN A 42 19.27 6.56 9.90
CA ASN A 42 20.26 5.73 9.21
C ASN A 42 19.99 5.72 7.69
N PRO A 43 20.41 6.77 6.95
CA PRO A 43 20.06 6.94 5.54
C PRO A 43 20.90 6.02 4.64
N ARG A 44 20.66 4.71 4.70
CA ARG A 44 21.18 3.74 3.72
C ARG A 44 20.27 3.75 2.49
N GLY A 45 20.41 4.77 1.64
CA GLY A 45 19.82 4.79 0.30
C GLY A 45 18.34 5.22 0.22
N TYR A 46 17.86 6.00 1.19
CA TYR A 46 16.51 6.60 1.23
C TYR A 46 15.38 5.56 1.12
N ALA A 47 15.05 4.91 2.24
CA ALA A 47 13.88 4.03 2.36
C ALA A 47 12.74 4.76 3.09
N GLN A 48 11.67 5.12 2.38
CA GLN A 48 10.44 5.64 2.97
C GLN A 48 9.41 4.52 3.06
N TYR A 49 8.88 4.26 4.26
CA TYR A 49 7.91 3.21 4.50
C TYR A 49 6.50 3.80 4.41
N VAL A 50 5.65 3.18 3.59
CA VAL A 50 4.27 3.60 3.36
C VAL A 50 3.32 2.41 3.44
N VAL A 51 2.19 2.62 4.11
CA VAL A 51 1.10 1.65 4.14
C VAL A 51 0.28 1.78 2.87
N ARG A 52 -0.02 0.65 2.25
CA ARG A 52 -0.95 0.55 1.12
C ARG A 52 -2.01 -0.50 1.45
N PRO A 53 -3.29 -0.26 1.13
CA PRO A 53 -4.26 -1.34 1.15
C PRO A 53 -3.83 -2.43 0.16
N LEU A 54 -3.95 -3.70 0.55
CA LEU A 54 -4.05 -4.77 -0.44
C LEU A 54 -5.42 -4.59 -1.08
N GLU A 55 -5.45 -4.01 -2.27
CA GLU A 55 -6.61 -4.19 -3.15
C GLU A 55 -6.73 -5.70 -3.38
N SER A 56 -7.65 -6.34 -2.64
CA SER A 56 -8.19 -7.61 -3.05
C SER A 56 -8.74 -7.36 -4.44
N ARG A 57 -8.26 -8.11 -5.44
CA ARG A 57 -8.75 -8.04 -6.81
C ARG A 57 -10.27 -8.23 -6.83
N GLY A 58 -11.04 -7.17 -6.62
CA GLY A 58 -12.32 -6.94 -7.27
C GLY A 58 -11.95 -6.42 -8.64
N ASN A 59 -11.58 -7.29 -9.57
CA ASN A 59 -12.55 -7.85 -10.48
C ASN A 59 -13.28 -6.73 -11.23
N GLU A 60 -12.73 -6.46 -12.41
CA GLU A 60 -13.46 -6.12 -13.62
C GLU A 60 -14.15 -4.76 -13.67
N ARG A 61 -13.58 -3.90 -14.52
CA ARG A 61 -14.34 -2.93 -15.30
C ARG A 61 -15.65 -3.57 -15.76
N PRO A 62 -16.84 -3.01 -15.49
CA PRO A 62 -17.82 -2.98 -16.55
C PRO A 62 -17.27 -1.99 -17.59
N SER A 63 -16.80 -2.54 -18.71
CA SER A 63 -16.78 -1.82 -19.98
C SER A 63 -18.06 -1.00 -20.12
N THR A 64 -17.93 0.26 -20.54
CA THR A 64 -18.79 0.91 -21.53
C THR A 64 -20.16 0.24 -21.75
N ALA A 65 -21.17 0.79 -21.09
CA ALA A 65 -22.58 0.84 -21.50
C ALA A 65 -23.23 1.70 -20.41
N ASP A 66 -23.83 2.85 -20.65
CA ASP A 66 -24.82 3.12 -21.67
C ASP A 66 -24.97 4.66 -21.74
N HIS A 67 -24.61 5.24 -22.87
CA HIS A 67 -25.12 6.55 -23.28
C HIS A 67 -25.94 6.29 -24.53
N PRO A 68 -27.24 6.59 -24.49
CA PRO A 68 -27.83 7.25 -25.63
C PRO A 68 -28.32 8.65 -25.24
N PRO A 69 -27.90 9.70 -25.97
CA PRO A 69 -28.70 10.90 -26.06
C PRO A 69 -29.77 10.67 -27.13
N GLY A 70 -31.01 11.09 -26.85
CA GLY A 70 -31.97 11.37 -27.92
C GLY A 70 -33.25 10.56 -27.85
N GLY A 71 -34.31 11.25 -27.44
CA GLY A 71 -35.72 10.97 -27.70
C GLY A 71 -36.46 12.29 -27.56
#